data_AF-A0ABD3MD03-F1
#
_entry.id   AF-A0ABD3MD03-F1
#
_cell.length_a   1.000
_cell.length_b   1.000
_cell.length_c   1.000
_cell.angle_alpha   90.00
_cell.angle_beta   90.00
_cell.angle_gamma   90.00
#
_symmetry.space_group_name_H-M   'P 1'
#
loop_
_entity.id
_entity.type
_entity.pdbx_description
1 polymer ?
#
loop_
_entity_poly.entity_id
_entity_poly.type
_entity_poly.pdbx_seq_one_letter_code
_entity_poly.pdbx_strand_id
1 'polypeptide(L)'
;MLATGRPYILYGMAWKKDDTANLVYKAVHTGFCFVDTACQPRHYDEAGVGHGWKTAAGEMGLKRKDFFLQTKFTVPGGMRTTRH
;
A
#
# COMPACT_ATOMS: atom_id res chain seq x y z
N MET A 1 -19.88 4.79 -0.85
CA MET A 1 -19.00 4.42 -1.97
C MET A 1 -17.93 5.50 -2.11
N LEU A 2 -16.66 5.14 -2.37
CA LEU A 2 -15.66 6.15 -2.72
C LEU A 2 -16.11 6.87 -4.00
N ALA A 3 -15.83 8.16 -4.07
CA ALA A 3 -16.25 9.05 -5.15
C ALA A 3 -15.70 8.67 -6.55
N THR A 4 -14.87 7.63 -6.63
CA THR A 4 -14.10 7.26 -7.82
C THR A 4 -14.83 6.33 -8.79
N GLY A 5 -15.92 5.67 -8.37
CA GLY A 5 -16.62 4.69 -9.21
C GLY A 5 -15.79 3.45 -9.57
N ARG A 6 -14.65 3.22 -8.91
CA ARG A 6 -13.73 2.11 -9.21
C ARG A 6 -14.14 0.82 -8.49
N PRO A 7 -13.86 -0.36 -9.05
CA PRO A 7 -14.07 -1.65 -8.38
C PRO A 7 -13.32 -1.71 -7.05
N TYR A 8 -13.99 -2.24 -6.01
CA TYR A 8 -13.40 -2.46 -4.69
C TYR A 8 -12.58 -3.75 -4.69
N ILE A 9 -11.40 -3.71 -5.31
CA ILE A 9 -10.44 -4.81 -5.23
C ILE A 9 -9.25 -4.33 -4.38
N LEU A 10 -9.06 -5.00 -3.23
CA LEU A 10 -7.96 -4.70 -2.32
C LEU A 10 -6.67 -5.37 -2.81
N TYR A 11 -5.59 -4.60 -2.87
CA TYR A 11 -4.25 -5.09 -3.12
C TYR A 11 -3.50 -5.30 -1.80
N GLY A 12 -3.21 -6.56 -1.48
CA GLY A 12 -2.53 -6.94 -0.23
C GLY A 12 -1.00 -6.89 -0.35
N MET A 13 -0.36 -6.28 0.66
CA MET A 13 1.08 -5.97 0.64
C MET A 13 1.97 -6.92 1.45
N ALA A 14 1.45 -8.07 1.88
CA ALA A 14 2.24 -9.05 2.62
C ALA A 14 3.36 -9.66 1.75
N TRP A 15 4.53 -9.85 2.36
CA TRP A 15 5.69 -10.57 1.81
C TRP A 15 6.28 -9.97 0.53
N LYS A 16 6.11 -8.65 0.34
CA LYS A 16 6.66 -7.95 -0.83
C LYS A 16 8.06 -7.37 -0.60
N LYS A 17 8.50 -7.25 0.65
CA LYS A 17 9.85 -6.77 1.05
C LYS A 17 10.23 -5.48 0.31
N ASP A 18 11.41 -5.41 -0.28
CA ASP A 18 11.97 -4.20 -0.92
C ASP A 18 11.27 -3.86 -2.24
N ASP A 19 10.56 -4.82 -2.84
CA ASP A 19 9.76 -4.59 -4.06
C ASP A 19 8.43 -3.87 -3.79
N THR A 20 8.07 -3.64 -2.52
CA THR A 20 6.79 -3.04 -2.12
C THR A 20 6.49 -1.74 -2.90
N ALA A 21 7.45 -0.82 -3.00
CA ALA A 21 7.24 0.44 -3.72
C ALA A 21 6.96 0.23 -5.21
N ASN A 22 7.73 -0.63 -5.87
CA ASN A 22 7.56 -0.95 -7.30
C ASN A 22 6.23 -1.67 -7.57
N LEU A 23 5.82 -2.57 -6.69
CA LEU A 23 4.56 -3.31 -6.82
C LEU A 23 3.34 -2.41 -6.60
N VAL A 24 3.38 -1.51 -5.61
CA VAL A 24 2.31 -0.50 -5.44
C VAL A 24 2.25 0.43 -6.65
N TYR A 25 3.39 0.91 -7.13
CA TYR A 25 3.45 1.74 -8.34
C TYR A 25 2.75 1.04 -9.53
N LYS A 26 3.10 -0.22 -9.81
CA LYS A 26 2.49 -1.02 -10.88
C LYS A 26 0.99 -1.24 -10.66
N ALA A 27 0.59 -1.56 -9.42
CA ALA A 27 -0.82 -1.78 -9.09
C ALA A 27 -1.66 -0.51 -9.33
N VAL A 28 -1.15 0.67 -8.97
CA VAL A 28 -1.86 1.93 -9.21
C VAL A 28 -2.01 2.21 -10.71
N HIS A 29 -0.95 1.97 -11.49
CA HIS A 29 -0.97 2.07 -12.95
C HIS A 29 -1.94 1.07 -13.62
N THR A 30 -2.18 -0.10 -13.01
CA THR A 30 -3.18 -1.07 -13.49
C THR A 30 -4.59 -0.80 -12.97
N GLY A 31 -4.79 0.27 -12.19
CA GLY A 31 -6.10 0.74 -11.74
C GLY A 31 -6.46 0.41 -10.29
N PHE A 32 -5.60 -0.28 -9.53
CA PHE A 32 -5.84 -0.51 -8.11
C PHE A 32 -5.80 0.79 -7.31
N CYS A 33 -6.77 0.96 -6.43
CA CYS A 33 -6.91 2.15 -5.59
C CYS A 33 -7.10 1.84 -4.11
N PHE A 34 -7.17 0.55 -3.76
CA PHE A 34 -7.36 0.09 -2.40
C PHE A 34 -6.16 -0.76 -2.03
N VAL A 35 -5.38 -0.30 -1.05
CA VAL A 35 -4.19 -1.00 -0.58
C VAL A 35 -4.35 -1.35 0.88
N ASP A 36 -4.01 -2.59 1.20
CA ASP A 36 -4.01 -3.14 2.55
C ASP A 36 -2.59 -3.51 2.97
N THR A 37 -2.14 -2.89 4.06
CA THR A 37 -0.82 -3.07 4.67
C THR A 37 -0.95 -3.32 6.18
N ALA A 38 0.16 -3.41 6.90
CA ALA A 38 0.17 -3.51 8.36
C ALA A 38 1.46 -2.95 8.95
N CYS A 39 1.40 -2.52 10.21
CA CYS A 39 2.57 -2.12 10.98
C CYS A 39 3.33 -3.36 11.51
N GLN A 40 3.76 -4.25 10.62
CA GLN A 40 4.55 -5.44 10.97
C GLN A 40 5.75 -5.54 10.02
N PRO A 41 6.89 -4.89 10.35
CA PRO A 41 8.02 -4.69 9.44
C PRO A 41 8.58 -5.96 8.80
N ARG A 42 8.42 -7.12 9.45
CA ARG A 42 8.85 -8.42 8.94
C ARG A 42 8.15 -8.81 7.62
N HIS A 43 6.87 -8.46 7.47
CA HIS A 43 6.06 -8.90 6.33
C HIS A 43 5.54 -7.73 5.48
N TYR A 44 5.55 -6.51 6.02
CA TYR A 44 4.96 -5.34 5.38
C TYR A 44 5.93 -4.17 5.41
N ASP A 45 5.78 -3.30 4.41
CA ASP A 45 6.55 -2.08 4.28
C ASP A 45 5.65 -0.86 4.04
N GLU A 46 5.16 -0.24 5.12
CA GLU A 46 4.27 0.93 5.02
C GLU A 46 4.94 2.12 4.32
N ALA A 47 6.26 2.29 4.50
CA ALA A 47 7.02 3.33 3.82
C ALA A 47 7.04 3.05 2.31
N GLY A 48 7.39 1.81 1.91
CA GLY A 48 7.35 1.38 0.52
C GLY A 48 5.99 1.62 -0.15
N VAL A 49 4.89 1.33 0.56
CA VAL A 49 3.52 1.62 0.07
C VAL A 49 3.33 3.12 -0.19
N GLY A 50 3.73 3.96 0.77
CA GLY A 50 3.65 5.41 0.63
C GLY A 50 4.47 5.95 -0.54
N HIS A 51 5.68 5.41 -0.75
CA HIS A 51 6.54 5.79 -1.87
C HIS A 51 5.92 5.41 -3.22
N GLY A 52 5.53 4.14 -3.40
CA GLY A 52 4.92 3.67 -4.65
C GLY A 52 3.64 4.43 -5.03
N TRP A 53 2.78 4.70 -4.04
CA TRP A 53 1.56 5.49 -4.25
C TRP A 53 1.88 6.92 -4.66
N LYS A 54 2.76 7.63 -3.95
CA LYS A 54 3.09 9.03 -4.25
C LYS A 54 3.66 9.19 -5.66
N THR A 55 4.53 8.28 -6.08
CA THR A 55 5.11 8.29 -7.43
C THR A 55 4.02 8.13 -8.49
N ALA A 56 3.22 7.06 -8.41
CA ALA A 56 2.16 6.80 -9.39
C ALA A 56 1.08 7.90 -9.38
N ALA A 57 0.72 8.42 -8.21
CA ALA A 57 -0.27 9.50 -8.09
C ALA A 57 0.21 10.80 -8.73
N GLY A 58 1.50 11.13 -8.62
CA GLY A 58 2.09 12.29 -9.28
C GLY A 58 2.03 12.19 -10.80
N GLU A 59 2.32 11.02 -11.35
CA GLU A 59 2.29 10.77 -12.80
C GLU A 59 0.87 10.70 -13.37
N MET A 60 -0.06 10.09 -12.64
CA MET A 60 -1.44 9.89 -13.07
C MET A 60 -2.38 11.03 -12.67
N GLY A 61 -1.89 12.07 -11.98
CA GLY A 61 -2.71 13.19 -11.49
C GLY A 61 -3.75 12.78 -10.44
N LEU A 62 -3.51 11.71 -9.69
CA LEU A 62 -4.44 11.20 -8.68
C LEU A 62 -4.38 12.04 -7.41
N LYS A 63 -5.55 12.24 -6.79
CA LYS A 63 -5.69 12.95 -5.52
C LYS A 63 -5.75 11.94 -4.38
N ARG A 64 -5.49 12.40 -3.15
CA ARG A 64 -5.59 11.53 -1.95
C ARG A 64 -6.97 10.86 -1.82
N LYS A 65 -8.05 11.53 -2.23
CA LYS A 65 -9.42 10.99 -2.21
C LYS A 65 -9.63 9.81 -3.17
N ASP A 66 -8.71 9.62 -4.12
CA ASP A 66 -8.77 8.53 -5.11
C ASP A 66 -8.10 7.25 -4.60
N PHE A 67 -7.52 7.30 -3.39
CA PHE A 67 -6.83 6.19 -2.75
C PHE A 67 -7.49 5.80 -1.44
N PHE A 68 -7.57 4.50 -1.21
CA PHE A 68 -7.95 3.92 0.06
C PHE A 68 -6.78 3.14 0.61
N LEU A 69 -6.39 3.48 1.84
CA LEU A 69 -5.30 2.84 2.55
C LEU A 69 -5.85 2.28 3.85
N GLN A 70 -5.71 0.97 4.02
CA GLN A 70 -5.97 0.30 5.29
C GLN A 70 -4.64 -0.18 5.87
N THR A 71 -4.39 0.13 7.14
CA THR A 71 -3.32 -0.48 7.93
C THR A 71 -3.90 -1.16 9.16
N LYS A 72 -3.09 -1.96 9.82
CA LYS A 72 -3.46 -2.78 10.97
C LYS A 72 -2.51 -2.51 12.11
N PHE A 73 -3.08 -2.42 13.31
CA PHE A 73 -2.30 -2.37 14.54
C PHE A 73 -1.64 -3.72 14.80
N THR A 74 -0.34 -3.69 15.08
CA THR A 74 0.41 -4.85 15.59
C THR A 74 0.81 -4.54 17.02
N VAL A 75 0.47 -5.43 17.95
CA VAL A 75 0.90 -5.29 19.34
C VAL A 75 2.44 -5.27 19.42
N PRO A 76 3.06 -4.49 20.33
CA PRO A 76 4.51 -4.40 20.44
C PRO A 76 5.23 -5.75 20.57
N GLY A 77 4.66 -6.71 21.31
CA GLY A 77 5.20 -8.07 21.44
C GLY A 77 5.12 -8.93 20.17
N GLY A 78 4.31 -8.53 19.20
CA GLY A 78 4.19 -9.17 17.88
C GLY A 78 5.05 -8.50 16.79
N MET A 79 5.62 -7.33 17.08
CA MET A 79 6.54 -6.62 16.19
C MET A 79 7.96 -7.17 16.36
N ARG A 80 8.38 -8.12 15.52
CA ARG A 80 9.81 -8.34 15.28
C ARG A 80 10.29 -7.30 14.27
N THR A 81 11.25 -6.48 14.70
CA THR A 81 11.77 -5.33 13.94
C THR A 81 12.81 -5.71 12.88
N THR A 82 13.36 -6.92 12.93
CA THR A 82 14.32 -7.42 11.94
C THR A 82 13.63 -7.91 10.67
N ARG A 83 13.98 -7.29 9.53
CA ARG A 83 13.69 -7.81 8.18
C ARG A 83 14.75 -8.87 7.83
N HIS A 84 14.34 -10.02 7.27
CA HIS A 84 15.22 -11.10 6.79
C HIS A 84 15.49 -10.97 5.30
#